data_AF-A0A814LWG9-F1
#
_entry.id   AF-A0A814LWG9-F1
#
_cell.length_a   1.000
_cell.length_b   1.000
_cell.length_c   1.000
_cell.angle_alpha   90.00
_cell.angle_beta   90.00
_cell.angle_gamma   90.00
#
_symmetry.space_group_name_H-M   'P 1'
#
loop_
_entity.id
_entity.type
_entity.pdbx_description
1 polymer ?
#
loop_
_entity_poly.entity_id
_entity_poly.type
_entity_poly.pdbx_seq_one_letter_code
_entity_poly.pdbx_strand_id
1 'polypeptide(L)'
;MMHSFPIPLLFFCLSTIIFQINSYPSTVNTNLDSLPPSQINRLCSYISSIETTKNQSPEKRFAVPFPDMHRFLSTSHRLHHHDGSIRGGSEIGTKKDFHAYLCSISKDSDEMSNFINIFIEEHGQQPAFDLFESCEQVVKRFVIRDKMNDYIQAFNNGLNYLPDNCDLTGLYCRLTKGITDDDFFRLSQDPTKRLTWVYDHETLRSLLGMSHLEMLIHSGHTIEWIRHQLEGNKKFKLIIFSVPSDEIKLATWDNLFEILSKAYPEIDSNIWYRYSSQLKEMTYKEIDPEGIILRNYYLGPTSDGHMHTNRFLSLKDQPTLLQVRAFLHHQIGLNELYGGDGKTITHLGDVVDKEYITVNRPLNELKQCAILDLNPILP
;
A
#
# COMPACT_ATOMS: atom_id res chain seq x y z
N MET A 1 -32.52 5.13 -17.52
CA MET A 1 -32.90 4.33 -16.34
C MET A 1 -31.92 3.18 -16.23
N MET A 2 -30.91 3.31 -15.36
CA MET A 2 -29.96 2.23 -15.07
C MET A 2 -30.56 1.34 -13.99
N HIS A 3 -30.83 0.08 -14.32
CA HIS A 3 -31.36 -0.90 -13.39
C HIS A 3 -30.23 -1.42 -12.48
N SER A 4 -30.44 -1.27 -11.17
CA SER A 4 -29.64 -1.85 -10.10
C SER A 4 -29.72 -3.39 -10.16
N PHE A 5 -28.55 -4.04 -10.21
CA PHE A 5 -28.40 -5.50 -10.14
C PHE A 5 -28.67 -6.02 -8.71
N PRO A 6 -29.13 -7.26 -8.52
CA PRO A 6 -29.46 -7.77 -7.20
C PRO A 6 -28.19 -8.32 -6.52
N ILE A 7 -27.59 -7.47 -5.69
CA ILE A 7 -26.64 -7.77 -4.60
C ILE A 7 -27.04 -8.99 -3.71
N PRO A 8 -28.33 -9.35 -3.52
CA PRO A 8 -28.72 -10.51 -2.72
C PRO A 8 -28.21 -11.88 -3.18
N LEU A 9 -27.84 -12.07 -4.44
CA LEU A 9 -27.45 -13.41 -4.95
C LEU A 9 -26.02 -13.79 -4.56
N LEU A 10 -25.09 -12.82 -4.60
CA LEU A 10 -23.72 -12.99 -4.12
C LEU A 10 -23.71 -13.16 -2.59
N PHE A 11 -24.59 -12.41 -1.89
CA PHE A 11 -24.87 -12.58 -0.47
C PHE A 11 -25.31 -14.01 -0.16
N PHE A 12 -26.19 -14.59 -0.98
CA PHE A 12 -26.64 -15.97 -0.84
C PHE A 12 -25.52 -16.98 -1.08
N CYS A 13 -24.68 -16.81 -2.11
CA CYS A 13 -23.55 -17.73 -2.35
C CYS A 13 -22.54 -17.74 -1.20
N LEU A 14 -22.07 -16.57 -0.77
CA LEU A 14 -21.11 -16.45 0.33
C LEU A 14 -21.70 -16.90 1.67
N SER A 15 -22.93 -16.48 1.99
CA SER A 15 -23.60 -16.94 3.22
C SER A 15 -23.89 -18.44 3.20
N THR A 16 -24.17 -19.06 2.04
CA THR A 16 -24.38 -20.51 1.93
C THR A 16 -23.06 -21.27 2.11
N ILE A 17 -21.95 -20.78 1.54
CA ILE A 17 -20.61 -21.36 1.74
C ILE A 17 -20.23 -21.29 3.23
N ILE A 18 -20.42 -20.13 3.86
CA ILE A 18 -20.05 -19.90 5.27
C ILE A 18 -20.99 -20.66 6.22
N PHE A 19 -22.29 -20.72 5.92
CA PHE A 19 -23.25 -21.53 6.67
C PHE A 19 -22.90 -23.02 6.59
N GLN A 20 -22.48 -23.51 5.42
CA GLN A 20 -22.02 -24.89 5.28
C GLN A 20 -20.72 -25.16 6.05
N ILE A 21 -19.78 -24.22 6.09
CA ILE A 21 -18.55 -24.33 6.89
C ILE A 21 -18.86 -24.35 8.40
N ASN A 22 -19.76 -23.47 8.88
CA ASN A 22 -20.08 -23.32 10.30
C ASN A 22 -21.09 -24.34 10.85
N SER A 23 -21.77 -25.11 9.99
CA SER A 23 -22.74 -26.13 10.42
C SER A 23 -22.11 -27.47 10.84
N TYR A 24 -20.78 -27.60 10.76
CA TYR A 24 -20.07 -28.81 11.17
C TYR A 24 -19.51 -28.69 12.61
N PRO A 25 -19.62 -29.75 13.43
CA PRO A 25 -19.10 -29.74 14.79
C PRO A 25 -17.59 -29.54 14.81
N SER A 26 -17.14 -28.79 15.82
CA SER A 26 -15.83 -28.18 16.04
C SER A 26 -14.62 -29.13 16.19
N THR A 27 -14.68 -30.35 15.68
CA THR A 27 -13.60 -31.35 15.82
C THR A 27 -12.88 -31.68 14.51
N VAL A 28 -13.24 -31.07 13.38
CA VAL A 28 -12.57 -31.31 12.10
C VAL A 28 -11.82 -30.05 11.66
N ASN A 29 -10.49 -30.14 11.71
CA ASN A 29 -9.58 -29.18 11.11
C ASN A 29 -9.77 -29.26 9.58
N THR A 30 -10.63 -28.41 9.03
CA THR A 30 -11.03 -28.50 7.61
C THR A 30 -10.04 -27.72 6.75
N ASN A 31 -9.05 -28.45 6.23
CA ASN A 31 -8.30 -28.03 5.06
C ASN A 31 -9.25 -28.08 3.85
N LEU A 32 -9.30 -27.06 2.99
CA LEU A 32 -10.21 -27.03 1.82
C LEU A 32 -9.95 -28.19 0.84
N ASP A 33 -8.73 -28.75 0.85
CA ASP A 33 -8.38 -30.00 0.13
C ASP A 33 -9.22 -31.23 0.54
N SER A 34 -9.93 -31.15 1.67
CA SER A 34 -10.81 -32.21 2.17
C SER A 34 -12.27 -32.07 1.72
N LEU A 35 -12.64 -30.98 1.02
CA LEU A 35 -13.96 -30.88 0.42
C LEU A 35 -14.09 -31.92 -0.70
N PRO A 36 -15.15 -32.76 -0.68
CA PRO A 36 -15.36 -33.73 -1.74
C PRO A 36 -15.45 -33.00 -3.09
N PRO A 37 -14.79 -33.49 -4.16
CA PRO A 37 -14.88 -32.89 -5.50
C PRO A 37 -16.32 -32.67 -5.99
N SER A 38 -17.27 -33.47 -5.49
CA SER A 38 -18.70 -33.32 -5.76
C SER A 38 -19.31 -32.02 -5.21
N GLN A 39 -18.75 -31.45 -4.14
CA GLN A 39 -19.21 -30.19 -3.54
C GLN A 39 -18.64 -28.98 -4.28
N ILE A 40 -17.35 -29.01 -4.63
CA ILE A 40 -16.72 -28.00 -5.51
C ILE A 40 -17.43 -27.98 -6.86
N ASN A 41 -17.68 -29.16 -7.45
CA ASN A 41 -18.42 -29.27 -8.71
C ASN A 41 -19.87 -28.78 -8.61
N ARG A 42 -20.54 -28.93 -7.46
CA ARG A 42 -21.88 -28.36 -7.23
C ARG A 42 -21.85 -26.84 -7.14
N LEU A 43 -20.84 -26.28 -6.50
CA LEU A 43 -20.65 -24.83 -6.42
C LEU A 43 -20.37 -24.23 -7.81
N CYS A 44 -19.46 -24.83 -8.57
CA CYS A 44 -19.15 -24.43 -9.94
C CYS A 44 -20.34 -24.61 -10.89
N SER A 45 -21.11 -25.70 -10.76
CA SER A 45 -22.33 -25.92 -11.53
C SER A 45 -23.41 -24.90 -11.18
N TYR A 46 -23.53 -24.51 -9.90
CA TYR A 46 -24.47 -23.50 -9.45
C TYR A 46 -24.11 -22.11 -9.99
N ILE A 47 -22.84 -21.71 -9.93
CA ILE A 47 -22.34 -20.45 -10.52
C ILE A 47 -22.58 -20.44 -12.04
N SER A 48 -22.31 -21.55 -12.73
CA SER A 48 -22.56 -21.70 -14.18
C SER A 48 -24.06 -21.65 -14.55
N SER A 49 -24.94 -22.15 -13.67
CA SER A 49 -26.41 -22.09 -13.86
C SER A 49 -26.96 -20.65 -13.72
N ILE A 50 -26.30 -19.82 -12.93
CA ILE A 50 -26.63 -18.39 -12.78
C ILE A 50 -26.20 -17.61 -14.03
N GLU A 51 -25.10 -17.97 -14.68
CA GLU A 51 -24.69 -17.35 -15.94
C GLU A 51 -25.62 -17.71 -17.11
N THR A 52 -26.10 -18.95 -17.18
CA THR A 52 -27.03 -19.40 -18.23
C THR A 52 -28.44 -18.78 -18.11
N THR A 53 -28.83 -18.34 -16.91
CA THR A 53 -30.11 -17.62 -16.68
C THR A 53 -30.04 -16.11 -16.95
N LYS A 54 -28.83 -15.53 -17.13
CA LYS A 54 -28.64 -14.12 -17.55
C LYS A 54 -29.30 -13.80 -18.91
N ASN A 55 -29.44 -14.80 -19.78
CA ASN A 55 -30.03 -14.65 -21.13
C ASN A 55 -31.54 -14.91 -21.18
N GLN A 56 -32.18 -15.18 -20.04
CA GLN A 56 -33.62 -15.43 -19.97
C GLN A 56 -34.38 -14.18 -19.50
N SER A 57 -35.66 -14.08 -19.90
CA SER A 57 -36.53 -12.97 -19.54
C SER A 57 -36.78 -12.91 -18.01
N PRO A 58 -37.02 -11.72 -17.44
CA PRO A 58 -37.14 -11.52 -15.98
C PRO A 58 -38.15 -12.45 -15.30
N GLU A 59 -39.26 -12.75 -15.97
CA GLU A 59 -40.35 -13.60 -15.46
C GLU A 59 -39.93 -15.07 -15.26
N LYS A 60 -38.94 -15.56 -16.04
CA LYS A 60 -38.40 -16.92 -15.87
C LYS A 60 -37.32 -17.02 -14.80
N ARG A 61 -36.74 -15.88 -14.36
CA ARG A 61 -35.69 -15.86 -13.32
C ARG A 61 -36.23 -16.11 -11.91
N PHE A 62 -37.54 -15.94 -11.69
CA PHE A 62 -38.18 -16.06 -10.37
C PHE A 62 -39.01 -17.33 -10.17
N ALA A 63 -38.98 -18.26 -11.13
CA ALA A 63 -39.82 -19.47 -11.12
C ALA A 63 -39.11 -20.72 -10.56
N VAL A 64 -38.17 -20.56 -9.62
CA VAL A 64 -37.64 -21.70 -8.84
C VAL A 64 -38.24 -21.61 -7.43
N PRO A 65 -39.13 -22.54 -7.02
CA PRO A 65 -39.80 -22.43 -5.74
C PRO A 65 -38.83 -22.84 -4.62
N PHE A 66 -38.60 -21.94 -3.66
CA PHE A 66 -37.93 -22.24 -2.40
C PHE A 66 -38.88 -21.97 -1.22
N PRO A 67 -39.12 -22.94 -0.30
CA PRO A 67 -40.20 -22.83 0.69
C PRO A 67 -40.02 -21.78 1.80
N ASP A 68 -38.82 -21.25 2.04
CA ASP A 68 -38.53 -20.48 3.27
C ASP A 68 -38.25 -18.98 3.06
N MET A 69 -38.45 -18.46 1.85
CA MET A 69 -38.04 -17.08 1.51
C MET A 69 -38.94 -15.99 2.13
N HIS A 70 -40.17 -16.33 2.55
CA HIS A 70 -41.14 -15.35 3.03
C HIS A 70 -40.83 -14.77 4.42
N ARG A 71 -39.91 -15.37 5.19
CA ARG A 71 -39.54 -14.90 6.54
C ARG A 71 -38.40 -13.88 6.55
N PHE A 72 -37.58 -13.82 5.49
CA PHE A 72 -36.37 -13.00 5.47
C PHE A 72 -36.58 -11.59 4.86
N LEU A 73 -37.60 -11.44 4.01
CA LEU A 73 -37.88 -10.21 3.26
C LEU A 73 -38.81 -9.23 3.98
N SER A 74 -39.40 -9.60 5.13
CA SER A 74 -40.33 -8.73 5.87
C SER A 74 -39.63 -7.76 6.83
N THR A 75 -38.34 -7.94 7.12
CA THR A 75 -37.57 -7.13 8.08
C THR A 75 -36.76 -5.99 7.45
N SER A 76 -36.61 -5.95 6.14
CA SER A 76 -35.68 -5.04 5.43
C SER A 76 -36.33 -3.78 4.83
N HIS A 77 -37.64 -3.57 5.01
CA HIS A 77 -38.37 -2.44 4.40
C HIS A 77 -38.57 -1.20 5.29
N ARG A 78 -37.80 -1.06 6.37
CA ARG A 78 -37.72 0.20 7.12
C ARG A 78 -36.27 0.51 7.36
N LEU A 79 -35.69 1.41 6.57
CA LEU A 79 -34.75 2.47 7.00
C LEU A 79 -34.17 3.20 5.77
N HIS A 80 -34.23 4.53 5.86
CA HIS A 80 -33.52 5.58 5.10
C HIS A 80 -33.92 5.91 3.65
N HIS A 81 -34.78 6.93 3.56
CA HIS A 81 -34.55 8.07 2.68
C HIS A 81 -33.50 9.00 3.33
N HIS A 82 -32.41 9.30 2.64
CA HIS A 82 -31.87 10.67 2.58
C HIS A 82 -30.87 10.82 1.41
N ASP A 83 -31.02 11.93 0.73
CA ASP A 83 -30.39 12.34 -0.52
C ASP A 83 -29.09 13.13 -0.24
N GLY A 84 -28.11 13.09 -1.15
CA GLY A 84 -26.88 13.87 -1.03
C GLY A 84 -25.78 13.46 -2.02
N SER A 85 -25.63 14.23 -3.09
CA SER A 85 -24.64 14.05 -4.16
C SER A 85 -23.22 14.49 -3.77
N ILE A 86 -22.19 13.71 -4.09
CA ILE A 86 -20.78 14.17 -4.21
C ILE A 86 -20.17 13.61 -5.50
N ARG A 87 -19.44 14.47 -6.23
CA ARG A 87 -18.80 14.22 -7.52
C ARG A 87 -17.39 13.59 -7.37
N GLY A 88 -17.17 12.49 -8.09
CA GLY A 88 -16.09 12.30 -9.07
C GLY A 88 -14.62 12.32 -8.61
N GLY A 89 -14.13 11.18 -8.13
CA GLY A 89 -12.74 10.73 -8.26
C GLY A 89 -12.75 9.24 -8.63
N SER A 90 -12.03 8.82 -9.67
CA SER A 90 -11.99 7.42 -10.11
C SER A 90 -11.05 6.60 -9.22
N GLU A 91 -11.54 6.22 -8.04
CA GLU A 91 -10.98 5.12 -7.28
C GLU A 91 -11.54 3.80 -7.82
N ILE A 92 -10.70 2.76 -7.89
CA ILE A 92 -11.18 1.38 -7.89
C ILE A 92 -11.89 1.17 -6.56
N GLY A 93 -13.21 1.35 -6.56
CA GLY A 93 -13.96 1.44 -5.31
C GLY A 93 -15.48 1.40 -5.48
N THR A 94 -16.00 1.06 -6.66
CA THR A 94 -17.45 0.91 -6.80
C THR A 94 -17.86 -0.54 -6.51
N LYS A 95 -19.05 -0.72 -5.92
CA LYS A 95 -19.68 -2.06 -5.74
C LYS A 95 -19.73 -2.88 -7.04
N LYS A 96 -19.72 -2.19 -8.20
CA LYS A 96 -19.72 -2.79 -9.53
C LYS A 96 -18.37 -3.45 -9.85
N ASP A 97 -17.26 -2.82 -9.48
CA ASP A 97 -15.91 -3.34 -9.70
C ASP A 97 -15.67 -4.58 -8.83
N PHE A 98 -16.11 -4.54 -7.57
CA PHE A 98 -16.10 -5.69 -6.66
C PHE A 98 -16.89 -6.89 -7.22
N HIS A 99 -18.10 -6.66 -7.73
CA HIS A 99 -18.91 -7.72 -8.34
C HIS A 99 -18.27 -8.28 -9.62
N ALA A 100 -17.70 -7.42 -10.48
CA ALA A 100 -17.03 -7.85 -11.69
C ALA A 100 -15.82 -8.73 -11.36
N TYR A 101 -15.06 -8.36 -10.34
CA TYR A 101 -13.92 -9.12 -9.84
C TYR A 101 -14.30 -10.50 -9.28
N LEU A 102 -15.31 -10.56 -8.40
CA LEU A 102 -15.77 -11.85 -7.89
C LEU A 102 -16.31 -12.76 -9.02
N CYS A 103 -16.93 -12.17 -10.04
CA CYS A 103 -17.34 -12.93 -11.22
C CYS A 103 -16.16 -13.43 -12.05
N SER A 104 -15.03 -12.72 -12.12
CA SER A 104 -13.85 -13.19 -12.86
C SER A 104 -13.17 -14.35 -12.15
N ILE A 105 -12.89 -14.22 -10.85
CA ILE A 105 -12.21 -15.29 -10.10
C ILE A 105 -13.08 -16.54 -9.91
N SER A 106 -14.42 -16.40 -9.90
CA SER A 106 -15.32 -17.55 -9.79
C SER A 106 -15.24 -18.53 -10.97
N LYS A 107 -14.57 -18.13 -12.06
CA LYS A 107 -14.34 -18.97 -13.25
C LYS A 107 -13.08 -19.82 -13.14
N ASP A 108 -12.22 -19.54 -12.15
CA ASP A 108 -11.00 -20.26 -11.86
C ASP A 108 -11.09 -20.87 -10.44
N SER A 109 -11.08 -22.20 -10.34
CA SER A 109 -11.23 -22.90 -9.06
C SER A 109 -10.07 -22.64 -8.09
N ASP A 110 -8.88 -22.38 -8.62
CA ASP A 110 -7.67 -22.23 -7.82
C ASP A 110 -7.61 -20.80 -7.24
N GLU A 111 -7.96 -19.79 -8.04
CA GLU A 111 -8.10 -18.41 -7.55
C GLU A 111 -9.19 -18.29 -6.48
N MET A 112 -10.34 -18.93 -6.69
CA MET A 112 -11.44 -18.92 -5.72
C MET A 112 -11.04 -19.63 -4.41
N SER A 113 -10.28 -20.73 -4.50
CA SER A 113 -9.79 -21.44 -3.31
C SER A 113 -8.78 -20.60 -2.53
N ASN A 114 -7.86 -19.93 -3.21
CA ASN A 114 -6.91 -19.00 -2.59
C ASN A 114 -7.63 -17.84 -1.88
N PHE A 115 -8.68 -17.29 -2.50
CA PHE A 115 -9.49 -16.23 -1.88
C PHE A 115 -10.15 -16.71 -0.58
N ILE A 116 -10.75 -17.90 -0.59
CA ILE A 116 -11.39 -18.49 0.60
C ILE A 116 -10.36 -18.75 1.71
N ASN A 117 -9.18 -19.26 1.39
CA ASN A 117 -8.13 -19.51 2.38
C ASN A 117 -7.69 -18.23 3.07
N ILE A 118 -7.41 -17.15 2.32
CA ILE A 118 -7.05 -15.84 2.88
C ILE A 118 -8.18 -15.31 3.76
N PHE A 119 -9.43 -15.46 3.31
CA PHE A 119 -10.60 -15.04 4.08
C PHE A 119 -10.69 -15.74 5.45
N ILE A 120 -10.48 -17.07 5.47
CA ILE A 120 -10.53 -17.89 6.69
C ILE A 120 -9.35 -17.55 7.62
N GLU A 121 -8.13 -17.42 7.09
CA GLU A 121 -6.94 -17.06 7.86
C GLU A 121 -7.10 -15.71 8.59
N GLU A 122 -7.71 -14.72 7.94
CA GLU A 122 -7.81 -13.37 8.49
C GLU A 122 -8.95 -13.19 9.49
N HIS A 123 -10.06 -13.93 9.34
CA HIS A 123 -11.29 -13.64 10.07
C HIS A 123 -11.80 -14.79 10.94
N GLY A 124 -11.24 -16.00 10.83
CA GLY A 124 -11.72 -17.17 11.56
C GLY A 124 -13.23 -17.42 11.37
N GLN A 125 -13.92 -17.91 12.41
CA GLN A 125 -15.38 -18.11 12.40
C GLN A 125 -16.14 -16.90 12.97
N GLN A 126 -16.00 -15.71 12.38
CA GLN A 126 -16.75 -14.53 12.82
C GLN A 126 -18.20 -14.48 12.29
N PRO A 127 -19.11 -13.73 12.97
CA PRO A 127 -20.54 -13.64 12.60
C PRO A 127 -20.79 -12.98 11.24
N ALA A 128 -21.85 -13.41 10.55
CA ALA A 128 -22.14 -13.09 9.14
C ALA A 128 -22.36 -11.60 8.79
N PHE A 129 -22.49 -10.69 9.75
CA PHE A 129 -22.75 -9.26 9.50
C PHE A 129 -21.48 -8.39 9.45
N ASP A 130 -20.45 -8.73 10.23
CA ASP A 130 -19.09 -8.15 10.10
C ASP A 130 -18.38 -8.62 8.82
N LEU A 131 -19.01 -9.58 8.14
CA LEU A 131 -18.48 -10.33 7.03
C LEU A 131 -18.49 -9.54 5.72
N PHE A 132 -19.35 -8.53 5.56
CA PHE A 132 -19.41 -7.74 4.32
C PHE A 132 -18.28 -6.73 4.17
N GLU A 133 -18.04 -5.93 5.22
CA GLU A 133 -16.91 -4.99 5.26
C GLU A 133 -15.59 -5.78 5.23
N SER A 134 -15.56 -6.95 5.88
CA SER A 134 -14.50 -7.93 5.75
C SER A 134 -14.31 -8.42 4.30
N CYS A 135 -15.37 -8.83 3.58
CA CYS A 135 -15.23 -9.32 2.19
C CYS A 135 -14.67 -8.27 1.23
N GLU A 136 -15.11 -7.01 1.30
CA GLU A 136 -14.57 -5.94 0.46
C GLU A 136 -13.08 -5.74 0.72
N GLN A 137 -12.69 -5.71 1.99
CA GLN A 137 -11.29 -5.58 2.39
C GLN A 137 -10.47 -6.79 1.93
N VAL A 138 -10.98 -8.02 2.08
CA VAL A 138 -10.28 -9.22 1.63
C VAL A 138 -10.10 -9.23 0.11
N VAL A 139 -11.11 -8.83 -0.67
CA VAL A 139 -10.98 -8.70 -2.14
C VAL A 139 -9.94 -7.65 -2.49
N LYS A 140 -9.96 -6.47 -1.86
CA LYS A 140 -8.93 -5.44 -2.10
C LYS A 140 -7.53 -5.98 -1.83
N ARG A 141 -7.34 -6.72 -0.74
CA ARG A 141 -6.04 -7.33 -0.40
C ARG A 141 -5.62 -8.40 -1.38
N PHE A 142 -6.55 -9.23 -1.84
CA PHE A 142 -6.28 -10.25 -2.85
C PHE A 142 -5.83 -9.60 -4.16
N VAL A 143 -6.58 -8.62 -4.66
CA VAL A 143 -6.22 -7.86 -5.87
C VAL A 143 -4.83 -7.23 -5.75
N ILE A 144 -4.52 -6.61 -4.61
CA ILE A 144 -3.19 -6.04 -4.35
C ILE A 144 -2.09 -7.11 -4.33
N ARG A 145 -2.36 -8.28 -3.74
CA ARG A 145 -1.42 -9.41 -3.71
C ARG A 145 -1.15 -9.94 -5.12
N ASP A 146 -2.16 -10.07 -5.97
CA ASP A 146 -1.98 -10.52 -7.35
C ASP A 146 -1.14 -9.53 -8.16
N LYS A 147 -1.46 -8.24 -8.08
CA LYS A 147 -0.67 -7.17 -8.71
C LYS A 147 0.80 -7.21 -8.29
N MET A 148 1.03 -7.47 -6.99
CA MET A 148 2.38 -7.59 -6.44
C MET A 148 3.08 -8.85 -6.95
N ASN A 149 2.39 -9.99 -7.03
CA ASN A 149 2.94 -11.23 -7.56
C ASN A 149 3.29 -11.11 -9.04
N ASP A 150 2.44 -10.48 -9.86
CA ASP A 150 2.71 -10.18 -11.27
C ASP A 150 4.01 -9.38 -11.42
N TYR A 151 4.16 -8.32 -10.61
CA TYR A 151 5.37 -7.52 -10.60
C TYR A 151 6.60 -8.34 -10.21
N ILE A 152 6.53 -9.12 -9.12
CA ILE A 152 7.63 -9.94 -8.63
C ILE A 152 8.05 -10.97 -9.70
N GLN A 153 7.08 -11.60 -10.35
CA GLN A 153 7.34 -12.56 -11.42
C GLN A 153 8.03 -11.88 -12.60
N ALA A 154 7.55 -10.71 -13.04
CA ALA A 154 8.18 -9.94 -14.10
C ALA A 154 9.61 -9.52 -13.74
N PHE A 155 9.80 -9.04 -12.51
CA PHE A 155 11.11 -8.64 -11.98
C PHE A 155 12.10 -9.80 -11.96
N ASN A 156 11.71 -10.94 -11.38
CA ASN A 156 12.58 -12.13 -11.29
C ASN A 156 12.92 -12.74 -12.65
N ASN A 157 12.03 -12.59 -13.63
CA ASN A 157 12.25 -13.05 -15.00
C ASN A 157 13.05 -12.05 -15.85
N GLY A 158 13.46 -10.90 -15.28
CA GLY A 158 14.17 -9.85 -15.99
C GLY A 158 13.36 -9.21 -17.13
N LEU A 159 12.02 -9.21 -17.01
CA LEU A 159 11.16 -8.57 -17.99
C LEU A 159 11.29 -7.05 -17.87
N ASN A 160 11.25 -6.37 -19.01
CA ASN A 160 11.24 -4.91 -19.11
C ASN A 160 9.83 -4.32 -19.31
N TYR A 161 8.79 -5.16 -19.19
CA TYR A 161 7.41 -4.72 -19.26
C TYR A 161 6.50 -5.62 -18.41
N LEU A 162 5.37 -5.07 -18.02
CA LEU A 162 4.20 -5.81 -17.57
C LEU A 162 3.15 -5.79 -18.69
N PRO A 163 2.28 -6.80 -18.79
CA PRO A 163 1.11 -6.75 -19.66
C PRO A 163 0.32 -5.45 -19.46
N ASP A 164 -0.25 -4.89 -20.54
CA ASP A 164 -0.99 -3.60 -20.51
C ASP A 164 -2.18 -3.61 -19.52
N ASN A 165 -2.70 -4.79 -19.21
CA ASN A 165 -3.80 -4.99 -18.25
C ASN A 165 -3.33 -5.13 -16.80
N CYS A 166 -2.02 -5.22 -16.54
CA CYS A 166 -1.50 -5.27 -15.18
C CYS A 166 -1.46 -3.86 -14.60
N ASP A 167 -2.41 -3.53 -13.73
CA ASP A 167 -2.48 -2.24 -13.04
C ASP A 167 -1.76 -2.31 -11.69
N LEU A 168 -0.72 -1.51 -11.49
CA LEU A 168 0.03 -1.46 -10.22
C LEU A 168 -0.52 -0.41 -9.23
N THR A 169 -1.61 0.30 -9.57
CA THR A 169 -2.19 1.32 -8.69
C THR A 169 -2.48 0.76 -7.30
N GLY A 170 -2.08 1.52 -6.28
CA GLY A 170 -2.16 1.13 -4.87
C GLY A 170 -0.89 0.47 -4.32
N LEU A 171 0.05 0.09 -5.19
CA LEU A 171 1.38 -0.34 -4.79
C LEU A 171 2.34 0.84 -4.71
N TYR A 172 3.25 0.74 -3.74
CA TYR A 172 4.35 1.65 -3.52
C TYR A 172 5.62 0.85 -3.32
N CYS A 173 6.76 1.50 -3.48
CA CYS A 173 8.03 0.85 -3.26
C CYS A 173 9.06 1.71 -2.55
N ARG A 174 10.05 1.04 -1.97
CA ARG A 174 11.19 1.67 -1.33
C ARG A 174 12.46 0.88 -1.59
N LEU A 175 13.46 1.57 -2.11
CA LEU A 175 14.83 1.10 -2.17
C LEU A 175 15.50 1.38 -0.83
N THR A 176 16.01 0.34 -0.19
CA THR A 176 16.67 0.44 1.12
C THR A 176 17.96 -0.37 1.13
N LYS A 177 18.72 -0.20 2.21
CA LYS A 177 19.97 -0.91 2.46
C LYS A 177 20.07 -1.31 3.92
N GLY A 178 20.91 -2.29 4.22
CA GLY A 178 21.16 -2.82 5.55
C GLY A 178 22.35 -3.77 5.56
N ILE A 179 22.88 -4.11 6.72
CA ILE A 179 23.96 -5.08 6.91
C ILE A 179 23.37 -6.44 7.27
N THR A 180 22.44 -6.46 8.22
CA THR A 180 21.77 -7.68 8.72
C THR A 180 20.33 -7.77 8.22
N ASP A 181 19.68 -8.92 8.41
CA ASP A 181 18.27 -9.06 8.05
C ASP A 181 17.35 -8.19 8.93
N ASP A 182 17.76 -7.92 10.17
CA ASP A 182 17.05 -7.02 11.10
C ASP A 182 16.98 -5.57 10.60
N ASP A 183 17.97 -5.13 9.81
CA ASP A 183 17.95 -3.79 9.20
C ASP A 183 16.80 -3.62 8.18
N PHE A 184 16.21 -4.73 7.73
CA PHE A 184 15.06 -4.76 6.83
C PHE A 184 13.74 -5.06 7.55
N PHE A 185 13.70 -4.94 8.88
CA PHE A 185 12.46 -5.12 9.64
C PHE A 185 11.47 -3.96 9.48
N ARG A 186 11.94 -2.79 9.01
CA ARG A 186 11.13 -1.58 8.79
C ARG A 186 11.35 -1.05 7.38
N LEU A 187 10.47 -0.17 6.93
CA LEU A 187 10.66 0.53 5.65
C LEU A 187 12.03 1.23 5.58
N SER A 188 12.45 1.91 6.65
CA SER A 188 13.79 2.50 6.79
C SER A 188 14.62 1.75 7.84
N GLN A 189 15.88 1.42 7.48
CA GLN A 189 16.87 0.82 8.39
C GLN A 189 17.21 1.70 9.61
N ASP A 190 16.97 3.01 9.55
CA ASP A 190 17.23 3.90 10.69
C ASP A 190 16.03 3.86 11.65
N PRO A 191 16.18 3.24 12.85
CA PRO A 191 15.09 3.09 13.80
C PRO A 191 14.67 4.42 14.44
N THR A 192 15.49 5.47 14.32
CA THR A 192 15.18 6.80 14.87
C THR A 192 14.25 7.60 13.95
N LYS A 193 14.20 7.25 12.66
CA LYS A 193 13.31 7.92 11.69
C LYS A 193 11.89 7.42 11.85
N ARG A 194 10.96 8.35 12.07
CA ARG A 194 9.52 8.06 12.11
C ARG A 194 8.84 8.16 10.76
N LEU A 195 9.49 8.82 9.80
CA LEU A 195 9.02 8.97 8.43
C LEU A 195 10.00 8.32 7.45
N THR A 196 9.49 7.99 6.28
CA THR A 196 10.22 7.30 5.24
C THR A 196 9.74 7.73 3.85
N TRP A 197 10.69 7.82 2.92
CA TRP A 197 10.44 8.21 1.53
C TRP A 197 10.18 6.97 0.68
N VAL A 198 9.18 7.06 -0.19
CA VAL A 198 8.70 5.93 -1.00
C VAL A 198 8.29 6.46 -2.38
N TYR A 199 8.24 5.56 -3.35
CA TYR A 199 7.84 5.84 -4.73
C TYR A 199 6.51 5.16 -5.03
N ASP A 200 5.80 5.67 -6.05
CA ASP A 200 4.52 5.08 -6.45
C ASP A 200 4.68 3.97 -7.50
N HIS A 201 3.54 3.49 -7.95
CA HIS A 201 3.40 2.45 -8.96
C HIS A 201 3.94 2.83 -10.35
N GLU A 202 4.03 4.12 -10.72
CA GLU A 202 4.62 4.55 -11.99
C GLU A 202 6.12 4.33 -11.95
N THR A 203 6.77 4.76 -10.85
CA THR A 203 8.18 4.48 -10.59
C THR A 203 8.44 2.99 -10.45
N LEU A 204 7.60 2.26 -9.71
CA LEU A 204 7.75 0.81 -9.60
C LEU A 204 7.77 0.15 -10.99
N ARG A 205 6.89 0.57 -11.91
CA ARG A 205 6.89 0.09 -13.30
C ARG A 205 8.17 0.49 -14.06
N SER A 206 8.66 1.72 -13.90
CA SER A 206 9.85 2.20 -14.62
C SER A 206 11.10 1.38 -14.28
N LEU A 207 11.16 0.81 -13.08
CA LEU A 207 12.28 0.00 -12.61
C LEU A 207 12.41 -1.37 -13.31
N LEU A 208 11.38 -1.84 -14.02
CA LEU A 208 11.45 -3.12 -14.74
C LEU A 208 12.43 -3.08 -15.90
N GLY A 209 13.22 -4.14 -16.04
CA GLY A 209 14.26 -4.25 -17.08
C GLY A 209 15.54 -3.47 -16.78
N MET A 210 15.57 -2.64 -15.74
CA MET A 210 16.81 -2.03 -15.25
C MET A 210 17.65 -3.07 -14.51
N SER A 211 18.98 -2.97 -14.64
CA SER A 211 19.88 -3.65 -13.72
C SER A 211 19.74 -3.09 -12.30
N HIS A 212 20.10 -3.90 -11.29
CA HIS A 212 20.04 -3.45 -9.89
C HIS A 212 20.89 -2.20 -9.61
N LEU A 213 21.99 -1.99 -10.35
CA LEU A 213 22.77 -0.77 -10.25
C LEU A 213 22.00 0.44 -10.83
N GLU A 214 21.39 0.27 -12.01
CA GLU A 214 20.57 1.32 -12.65
C GLU A 214 19.38 1.71 -11.77
N MET A 215 18.72 0.76 -11.10
CA MET A 215 17.63 1.06 -10.17
C MET A 215 18.07 1.98 -9.02
N LEU A 216 19.25 1.72 -8.44
CA LEU A 216 19.80 2.56 -7.36
C LEU A 216 20.22 3.94 -7.87
N ILE A 217 20.76 4.03 -9.09
CA ILE A 217 21.09 5.31 -9.72
C ILE A 217 19.82 6.11 -10.04
N HIS A 218 18.79 5.43 -10.55
CA HIS A 218 17.48 6.01 -10.85
C HIS A 218 16.85 6.64 -9.60
N SER A 219 17.02 5.99 -8.44
CA SER A 219 16.59 6.53 -7.15
C SER A 219 17.52 7.60 -6.56
N GLY A 220 18.40 8.19 -7.38
CA GLY A 220 19.25 9.32 -7.01
C GLY A 220 20.56 8.97 -6.30
N HIS A 221 20.99 7.70 -6.25
CA HIS A 221 22.26 7.34 -5.64
C HIS A 221 23.44 7.40 -6.63
N THR A 222 24.56 7.96 -6.22
CA THR A 222 25.79 7.97 -7.04
C THR A 222 26.52 6.62 -6.98
N ILE A 223 27.29 6.30 -8.03
CA ILE A 223 28.09 5.07 -8.09
C ILE A 223 29.10 5.02 -6.93
N GLU A 224 29.72 6.14 -6.59
CA GLU A 224 30.67 6.25 -5.48
C GLU A 224 30.01 5.94 -4.15
N TRP A 225 28.80 6.44 -3.94
CA TRP A 225 28.05 6.17 -2.71
C TRP A 225 27.65 4.69 -2.64
N ILE A 226 27.20 4.11 -3.75
CA ILE A 226 26.84 2.68 -3.82
C ILE A 226 28.06 1.82 -3.53
N ARG A 227 29.22 2.13 -4.15
CA ARG A 227 30.50 1.47 -3.89
C ARG A 227 30.86 1.50 -2.40
N HIS A 228 30.81 2.68 -1.79
CA HIS A 228 31.07 2.82 -0.36
C HIS A 228 30.11 1.99 0.51
N GLN A 229 28.83 1.84 0.12
CA GLN A 229 27.91 0.98 0.86
C GLN A 229 28.26 -0.51 0.71
N LEU A 230 28.63 -0.96 -0.48
CA LEU A 230 29.02 -2.34 -0.74
C LEU A 230 30.32 -2.70 -0.02
N GLU A 231 31.31 -1.80 -0.01
CA GLU A 231 32.55 -1.94 0.76
C GLU A 231 32.29 -2.04 2.28
N GLY A 232 31.21 -1.39 2.75
CA GLY A 232 30.69 -1.52 4.10
C GLY A 232 29.85 -2.77 4.35
N ASN A 233 29.90 -3.77 3.46
CA ASN A 233 29.11 -5.01 3.49
C ASN A 233 27.59 -4.80 3.53
N LYS A 234 27.10 -3.68 3.00
CA LYS A 234 25.65 -3.44 2.94
C LYS A 234 25.03 -4.18 1.76
N LYS A 235 23.86 -4.76 2.02
CA LYS A 235 22.94 -5.33 1.05
C LYS A 235 21.90 -4.28 0.68
N PHE A 236 21.38 -4.36 -0.53
CA PHE A 236 20.28 -3.51 -1.01
C PHE A 236 19.04 -4.36 -1.21
N LYS A 237 17.87 -3.78 -0.94
CA LYS A 237 16.57 -4.43 -1.16
C LYS A 237 15.55 -3.46 -1.73
N LEU A 238 14.67 -3.97 -2.58
CA LEU A 238 13.46 -3.29 -3.02
C LEU A 238 12.28 -3.85 -2.20
N ILE A 239 11.66 -3.00 -1.40
CA ILE A 239 10.44 -3.32 -0.66
C ILE A 239 9.26 -2.85 -1.49
N ILE A 240 8.29 -3.73 -1.74
CA ILE A 240 7.03 -3.41 -2.43
C ILE A 240 5.91 -3.62 -1.43
N PHE A 241 5.02 -2.65 -1.28
CA PHE A 241 3.98 -2.74 -0.28
C PHE A 241 2.73 -1.94 -0.68
N SER A 242 1.66 -2.15 0.07
CA SER A 242 0.42 -1.37 -0.04
C SER A 242 0.03 -0.83 1.32
N VAL A 243 -0.46 0.40 1.33
CA VAL A 243 -1.08 1.07 2.49
C VAL A 243 -2.30 1.85 2.03
N PRO A 244 -3.25 2.16 2.93
CA PRO A 244 -4.33 3.08 2.64
C PRO A 244 -3.83 4.40 2.07
N SER A 245 -4.58 4.97 1.12
CA SER A 245 -4.19 6.18 0.38
C SER A 245 -4.05 7.42 1.26
N ASP A 246 -4.68 7.46 2.44
CA ASP A 246 -4.58 8.54 3.41
C ASP A 246 -3.31 8.47 4.29
N GLU A 247 -2.63 7.33 4.31
CA GLU A 247 -1.37 7.10 5.05
C GLU A 247 -0.11 7.41 4.23
N ILE A 248 -0.25 7.61 2.91
CA ILE A 248 0.80 8.06 2.01
C ILE A 248 0.46 9.44 1.49
N LYS A 249 1.45 10.32 1.46
CA LYS A 249 1.28 11.67 0.95
C LYS A 249 2.34 11.98 -0.10
N LEU A 250 1.93 12.59 -1.21
CA LEU A 250 2.88 13.18 -2.15
C LEU A 250 3.76 14.17 -1.37
N ALA A 251 5.08 14.13 -1.53
CA ALA A 251 6.02 14.83 -0.66
C ALA A 251 6.14 16.33 -0.95
N THR A 252 5.01 17.03 -1.07
CA THR A 252 4.97 18.49 -1.12
C THR A 252 5.21 19.08 0.28
N TRP A 253 5.60 20.36 0.36
CA TRP A 253 5.77 21.04 1.65
C TRP A 253 4.53 20.98 2.55
N ASP A 254 3.33 21.18 2.01
CA ASP A 254 2.10 21.20 2.79
C ASP A 254 1.76 19.82 3.36
N ASN A 255 1.88 18.79 2.52
CA ASN A 255 1.70 17.40 2.93
C ASN A 255 2.78 16.95 3.93
N LEU A 256 4.01 17.43 3.77
CA LEU A 256 5.10 17.17 4.71
C LEU A 256 4.76 17.74 6.10
N PHE A 257 4.28 18.98 6.21
CA PHE A 257 3.90 19.57 7.49
C PHE A 257 2.71 18.83 8.14
N GLU A 258 1.74 18.38 7.33
CA GLU A 258 0.64 17.53 7.80
C GLU A 258 1.18 16.23 8.42
N ILE A 259 2.05 15.51 7.70
CA ILE A 259 2.56 14.22 8.17
C ILE A 259 3.55 14.36 9.34
N LEU A 260 4.32 15.46 9.39
CA LEU A 260 5.21 15.76 10.51
C LEU A 260 4.41 15.97 11.79
N SER A 261 3.29 16.68 11.73
CA SER A 261 2.43 16.92 12.89
C SER A 261 1.83 15.62 13.44
N LYS A 262 1.60 14.62 12.57
CA LYS A 262 1.14 13.28 12.96
C LYS A 262 2.27 12.41 13.53
N ALA A 263 3.44 12.44 12.91
CA ALA A 263 4.58 11.60 13.29
C ALA A 263 5.38 12.13 14.48
N TYR A 264 5.34 13.44 14.72
CA TYR A 264 6.03 14.13 15.82
C TYR A 264 5.03 15.02 16.59
N PRO A 265 3.99 14.44 17.21
CA PRO A 265 2.95 15.20 17.89
C PRO A 265 3.48 16.00 19.10
N GLU A 266 4.66 15.65 19.62
CA GLU A 266 5.32 16.37 20.70
C GLU A 266 6.01 17.68 20.25
N ILE A 267 6.16 17.89 18.94
CA ILE A 267 6.66 19.14 18.38
C ILE A 267 5.46 20.03 18.05
N ASP A 268 5.45 21.25 18.58
CA ASP A 268 4.39 22.22 18.23
C ASP A 268 4.38 22.46 16.72
N SER A 269 3.27 22.07 16.07
CA SER A 269 3.06 22.23 14.64
C SER A 269 3.25 23.68 14.15
N ASN A 270 3.03 24.68 15.03
CA ASN A 270 3.27 26.09 14.72
C ASN A 270 4.73 26.40 14.36
N ILE A 271 5.69 25.59 14.84
CA ILE A 271 7.11 25.74 14.49
C ILE A 271 7.32 25.58 12.98
N TRP A 272 6.65 24.60 12.36
CA TRP A 272 6.74 24.35 10.92
C TRP A 272 6.14 25.52 10.14
N TYR A 273 4.95 25.96 10.54
CA TYR A 273 4.24 27.05 9.86
C TYR A 273 4.97 28.39 10.01
N ARG A 274 5.61 28.66 11.14
CA ARG A 274 6.41 29.87 11.38
C ARG A 274 7.50 30.07 10.32
N TYR A 275 8.14 28.99 9.91
CA TYR A 275 9.24 29.01 8.93
C TYR A 275 8.82 28.55 7.53
N SER A 276 7.54 28.24 7.32
CA SER A 276 7.05 27.61 6.09
C SER A 276 7.38 28.40 4.83
N SER A 277 7.22 29.73 4.84
CA SER A 277 7.53 30.58 3.68
C SER A 277 9.03 30.58 3.37
N GLN A 278 9.88 30.72 4.38
CA GLN A 278 11.33 30.71 4.22
C GLN A 278 11.85 29.34 3.77
N LEU A 279 11.29 28.24 4.28
CA LEU A 279 11.63 26.89 3.85
C LEU A 279 11.25 26.61 2.39
N LYS A 280 10.19 27.24 1.89
CA LYS A 280 9.70 27.11 0.51
C LYS A 280 10.47 27.98 -0.48
N GLU A 281 10.90 29.17 -0.05
CA GLU A 281 11.46 30.20 -0.94
C GLU A 281 12.99 30.24 -0.94
N MET A 282 13.63 29.93 0.19
CA MET A 282 15.08 29.97 0.30
C MET A 282 15.70 28.64 -0.12
N THR A 283 16.79 28.73 -0.88
CA THR A 283 17.63 27.58 -1.22
C THR A 283 18.34 27.04 0.03
N TYR A 284 18.78 25.78 -0.06
CA TYR A 284 19.54 25.15 1.02
C TYR A 284 20.77 25.98 1.43
N LYS A 285 21.49 26.51 0.44
CA LYS A 285 22.70 27.32 0.64
C LYS A 285 22.41 28.68 1.28
N GLU A 286 21.26 29.28 1.03
CA GLU A 286 20.86 30.53 1.69
C GLU A 286 20.52 30.31 3.17
N ILE A 287 19.97 29.15 3.52
CA ILE A 287 19.70 28.79 4.93
C ILE A 287 20.98 28.37 5.66
N ASP A 288 21.87 27.64 4.99
CA ASP A 288 23.11 27.09 5.55
C ASP A 288 24.35 27.44 4.69
N PRO A 289 24.78 28.73 4.68
CA PRO A 289 25.89 29.18 3.83
C PRO A 289 27.23 28.53 4.18
N GLU A 290 27.40 28.12 5.44
CA GLU A 290 28.63 27.52 5.96
C GLU A 290 28.62 25.97 5.90
N GLY A 291 27.57 25.37 5.33
CA GLY A 291 27.43 23.92 5.19
C GLY A 291 27.45 23.14 6.52
N ILE A 292 26.95 23.76 7.60
CA ILE A 292 26.94 23.19 8.95
C ILE A 292 26.08 21.94 9.02
N ILE A 293 24.92 21.95 8.36
CA ILE A 293 23.98 20.83 8.38
C ILE A 293 24.62 19.61 7.73
N LEU A 294 25.12 19.76 6.50
CA LEU A 294 25.77 18.66 5.78
C LEU A 294 26.98 18.12 6.54
N ARG A 295 27.83 19.00 7.06
CA ARG A 295 28.99 18.61 7.86
C ARG A 295 28.57 17.75 9.07
N ASN A 296 27.56 18.19 9.82
CA ASN A 296 27.09 17.46 11.00
C ASN A 296 26.36 16.16 10.63
N TYR A 297 25.69 16.11 9.48
CA TYR A 297 25.09 14.88 8.96
C TYR A 297 26.15 13.81 8.70
N TYR A 298 27.24 14.16 8.02
CA TYR A 298 28.33 13.21 7.71
C TYR A 298 29.16 12.79 8.93
N LEU A 299 29.20 13.61 10.00
CA LEU A 299 29.78 13.20 11.29
C LEU A 299 28.92 12.14 12.02
N GLY A 300 27.67 11.94 11.59
CA GLY A 300 26.79 10.90 12.09
C GLY A 300 25.93 11.32 13.29
N PRO A 301 24.98 10.45 13.69
CA PRO A 301 23.96 10.77 14.69
C PRO A 301 24.49 10.91 16.11
N THR A 302 25.71 10.44 16.38
CA THR A 302 26.37 10.56 17.68
C THR A 302 27.11 11.90 17.84
N SER A 303 27.23 12.70 16.78
CA SER A 303 27.91 13.98 16.85
C SER A 303 27.06 15.03 17.58
N ASP A 304 27.73 15.90 18.36
CA ASP A 304 27.08 17.02 19.04
C ASP A 304 26.43 18.02 18.07
N GLY A 305 26.72 17.94 16.77
CA GLY A 305 26.10 18.78 15.76
C GLY A 305 24.79 18.22 15.18
N HIS A 306 24.52 16.93 15.40
CA HIS A 306 23.37 16.26 14.80
C HIS A 306 22.06 16.67 15.48
N MET A 307 21.07 17.03 14.66
CA MET A 307 19.78 17.55 15.14
C MET A 307 18.76 16.41 15.27
N HIS A 308 18.95 15.55 16.27
CA HIS A 308 18.00 14.51 16.60
C HIS A 308 16.76 15.06 17.32
N THR A 309 15.67 14.27 17.36
CA THR A 309 14.38 14.67 17.96
C THR A 309 14.52 15.27 19.37
N ASN A 310 15.22 14.58 20.28
CA ASN A 310 15.40 15.09 21.65
C ASN A 310 16.13 16.45 21.72
N ARG A 311 17.10 16.69 20.82
CA ARG A 311 17.82 17.96 20.75
C ARG A 311 16.91 19.05 20.20
N PHE A 312 16.10 18.73 19.20
CA PHE A 312 15.14 19.68 18.65
C PHE A 312 14.11 20.09 19.72
N LEU A 313 13.59 19.13 20.49
CA LEU A 313 12.64 19.39 21.58
C LEU A 313 13.24 20.24 22.71
N SER A 314 14.54 20.13 22.98
CA SER A 314 15.17 20.94 24.03
C SER A 314 15.27 22.42 23.67
N LEU A 315 15.10 22.79 22.39
CA LEU A 315 15.01 24.17 21.92
C LEU A 315 13.68 24.83 22.28
N LYS A 316 12.69 24.05 22.74
CA LYS A 316 11.33 24.52 23.06
C LYS A 316 10.72 25.26 21.86
N ASP A 317 10.05 26.38 22.08
CA ASP A 317 9.30 27.10 21.05
C ASP A 317 10.16 28.12 20.27
N GLN A 318 11.49 28.05 20.39
CA GLN A 318 12.42 29.03 19.83
C GLN A 318 13.55 28.42 18.96
N PRO A 319 13.31 27.37 18.13
CA PRO A 319 14.34 26.92 17.19
C PRO A 319 14.55 27.98 16.10
N THR A 320 15.79 28.13 15.63
CA THR A 320 16.10 28.98 14.47
C THR A 320 15.75 28.27 13.15
N LEU A 321 15.63 29.02 12.04
CA LEU A 321 15.41 28.45 10.70
C LEU A 321 16.47 27.38 10.35
N LEU A 322 17.75 27.65 10.65
CA LEU A 322 18.85 26.71 10.44
C LEU A 322 18.64 25.41 11.24
N GLN A 323 18.18 25.50 12.50
CA GLN A 323 17.92 24.32 13.33
C GLN A 323 16.72 23.52 12.86
N VAL A 324 15.67 24.20 12.37
CA VAL A 324 14.52 23.56 11.71
C VAL A 324 14.96 22.82 10.45
N ARG A 325 15.72 23.47 9.57
CA ARG A 325 16.27 22.82 8.36
C ARG A 325 17.19 21.66 8.72
N ALA A 326 18.02 21.81 9.76
CA ALA A 326 18.87 20.74 10.26
C ALA A 326 18.06 19.53 10.74
N PHE A 327 16.97 19.74 11.48
CA PHE A 327 16.09 18.65 11.90
C PHE A 327 15.46 17.94 10.69
N LEU A 328 14.91 18.70 9.74
CA LEU A 328 14.32 18.16 8.52
C LEU A 328 15.35 17.33 7.71
N HIS A 329 16.58 17.81 7.58
CA HIS A 329 17.64 17.04 6.91
C HIS A 329 18.00 15.78 7.69
N HIS A 330 18.37 15.93 8.97
CA HIS A 330 18.95 14.86 9.76
C HIS A 330 17.96 13.74 10.10
N GLN A 331 16.74 14.11 10.50
CA GLN A 331 15.74 13.14 10.99
C GLN A 331 14.79 12.69 9.90
N ILE A 332 14.44 13.56 8.96
CA ILE A 332 13.46 13.23 7.92
C ILE A 332 14.17 12.82 6.63
N GLY A 333 15.36 13.37 6.35
CA GLY A 333 16.10 13.11 5.11
C GLY A 333 15.82 14.13 4.01
N LEU A 334 15.34 15.34 4.35
CA LEU A 334 15.21 16.44 3.39
C LEU A 334 16.60 16.99 3.01
N ASN A 335 17.22 16.38 2.00
CA ASN A 335 18.50 16.83 1.47
C ASN A 335 18.38 18.16 0.69
N GLU A 336 19.48 18.59 0.08
CA GLU A 336 19.57 19.82 -0.72
C GLU A 336 18.81 19.78 -2.05
N LEU A 337 18.42 18.58 -2.52
CA LEU A 337 17.66 18.39 -3.77
C LEU A 337 16.15 18.50 -3.56
N TYR A 338 15.68 18.44 -2.31
CA TYR A 338 14.26 18.54 -2.00
C TYR A 338 13.72 19.95 -2.25
N GLY A 339 12.90 20.09 -3.30
CA GLY A 339 12.16 21.31 -3.63
C GLY A 339 10.76 21.40 -3.03
N GLY A 340 10.20 20.29 -2.55
CA GLY A 340 8.87 20.22 -1.95
C GLY A 340 7.71 20.42 -2.93
N ASP A 341 7.91 20.02 -4.18
CA ASP A 341 6.92 19.90 -5.23
C ASP A 341 6.45 18.44 -5.45
N GLY A 342 6.92 17.51 -4.61
CA GLY A 342 6.55 16.10 -4.67
C GLY A 342 7.30 15.30 -5.75
N LYS A 343 8.46 15.78 -6.20
CA LYS A 343 9.25 15.13 -7.25
C LYS A 343 10.69 14.86 -6.79
N THR A 344 11.25 13.77 -7.30
CA THR A 344 12.67 13.47 -7.17
C THR A 344 13.45 14.19 -8.26
N ILE A 345 14.45 14.97 -7.83
CA ILE A 345 15.37 15.69 -8.70
C ILE A 345 16.75 15.04 -8.59
N THR A 346 17.39 14.73 -9.72
CA THR A 346 18.76 14.19 -9.73
C THR A 346 19.79 15.26 -9.42
N HIS A 347 21.04 14.85 -9.17
CA HIS A 347 22.17 15.77 -9.08
C HIS A 347 22.43 16.58 -10.36
N LEU A 348 21.87 16.16 -11.50
CA LEU A 348 21.94 16.89 -12.77
C LEU A 348 20.80 17.92 -12.93
N GLY A 349 19.83 17.93 -12.01
CA GLY A 349 18.64 18.77 -12.06
C GLY A 349 17.47 18.16 -12.83
N ASP A 350 17.58 16.91 -13.28
CA ASP A 350 16.51 16.23 -13.99
C ASP A 350 15.42 15.76 -13.03
N VAL A 351 14.16 15.93 -13.43
CA VAL A 351 13.00 15.37 -12.72
C VAL A 351 12.81 13.92 -13.17
N VAL A 352 12.85 12.97 -12.22
CA VAL A 352 12.74 11.54 -12.54
C VAL A 352 11.35 11.00 -12.20
N ASP A 353 10.97 11.09 -10.93
CA ASP A 353 9.78 10.43 -10.40
C ASP A 353 9.00 11.34 -9.44
N LYS A 354 7.77 10.91 -9.13
CA LYS A 354 7.04 11.43 -7.98
C LYS A 354 7.56 10.76 -6.71
N GLU A 355 7.76 11.57 -5.67
CA GLU A 355 8.20 11.09 -4.37
C GLU A 355 7.10 11.28 -3.34
N TYR A 356 6.94 10.27 -2.49
CA TYR A 356 5.92 10.23 -1.46
C TYR A 356 6.57 10.02 -0.09
N ILE A 357 5.84 10.40 0.96
CA ILE A 357 6.25 10.21 2.34
C ILE A 357 5.17 9.45 3.11
N THR A 358 5.62 8.55 3.99
CA THR A 358 4.74 7.81 4.90
C THR A 358 5.44 7.57 6.23
N VAL A 359 4.71 7.01 7.19
CA VAL A 359 5.26 6.59 8.47
C VAL A 359 6.21 5.41 8.24
N ASN A 360 7.39 5.47 8.87
CA ASN A 360 8.33 4.36 8.86
C ASN A 360 7.79 3.20 9.71
N ARG A 361 7.02 2.31 9.11
CA ARG A 361 6.41 1.16 9.79
C ARG A 361 7.30 -0.09 9.76
N PRO A 362 7.20 -0.96 10.78
CA PRO A 362 7.59 -2.35 10.67
C PRO A 362 6.93 -3.04 9.46
N LEU A 363 7.67 -3.88 8.75
CA LEU A 363 7.14 -4.59 7.57
C LEU A 363 6.08 -5.62 7.93
N ASN A 364 6.13 -6.19 9.15
CA ASN A 364 5.10 -7.12 9.63
C ASN A 364 3.75 -6.44 9.93
N GLU A 365 3.71 -5.11 10.04
CA GLU A 365 2.47 -4.34 10.15
C GLU A 365 1.87 -4.01 8.76
N LEU A 366 2.65 -4.18 7.68
CA LEU A 366 2.21 -4.00 6.30
C LEU A 366 1.59 -5.31 5.80
N LYS A 367 0.26 -5.37 5.76
CA LYS A 367 -0.49 -6.59 5.40
C LYS A 367 -0.17 -7.13 4.01
N GLN A 368 0.26 -6.27 3.08
CA GLN A 368 0.76 -6.65 1.76
C GLN A 368 2.15 -6.05 1.60
N CYS A 369 3.17 -6.90 1.74
CA CYS A 369 4.56 -6.51 1.61
C CYS A 369 5.35 -7.65 0.96
N ALA A 370 6.26 -7.31 0.06
CA ALA A 370 7.26 -8.20 -0.50
C ALA A 370 8.62 -7.51 -0.48
N ILE A 371 9.67 -8.32 -0.42
CA ILE A 371 11.05 -7.84 -0.37
C ILE A 371 11.84 -8.58 -1.44
N LEU A 372 12.51 -7.82 -2.31
CA LEU A 372 13.33 -8.33 -3.39
C LEU A 372 14.79 -7.94 -3.14
N ASP A 373 15.69 -8.90 -3.25
CA ASP A 373 17.13 -8.65 -3.09
C ASP A 373 17.70 -7.96 -4.32
N LEU A 374 18.47 -6.91 -4.10
CA LEU A 374 19.18 -6.19 -5.15
C LEU A 374 20.67 -6.46 -5.03
N ASN A 375 21.22 -7.01 -6.11
CA ASN A 375 22.63 -7.35 -6.25
C ASN A 375 23.27 -6.45 -7.33
N PRO A 376 23.58 -5.18 -7.02
CA PRO A 376 24.20 -4.27 -7.99
C PRO A 376 25.62 -4.74 -8.32
N ILE A 377 25.96 -4.75 -9.61
CA ILE A 377 27.30 -5.05 -10.11
C ILE A 377 27.93 -3.73 -10.53
N LEU A 378 29.03 -3.35 -9.88
CA LEU A 378 29.79 -2.14 -10.23
C LEU A 378 30.62 -2.36 -11.50
N PRO A 379 30.83 -1.32 -12.31
CA PRO A 379 31.67 -1.36 -13.50
C PRO A 379 33.17 -1.52 -13.19
#